data_AF-I0BCA8-F1
#
_entry.id   AF-I0BCA8-F1
#
_cell.length_a   1.000
_cell.length_b   1.000
_cell.length_c   1.000
_cell.angle_alpha   90.00
_cell.angle_beta   90.00
_cell.angle_gamma   90.00
#
_symmetry.space_group_name_H-M   'P 1'
#
loop_
_entity.id
_entity.type
_entity.pdbx_description
1 polymer ?
#
loop_
_entity_poly.entity_id
_entity_poly.type
_entity_poly.pdbx_seq_one_letter_code
_entity_poly.pdbx_strand_id
1 'polypeptide(L)'
;MTNSLISRQFPIGTFTPPAEAEPSQVRAWIDEIERLPSELRAALSGADEKLLNTPYREGGWTVRQVVHHMADSHMNSYVRFKLALTEEEPTIKPYREDRWAELDDALDAPVELSLVLLEQLHARWTLLLRSLSGDQLSRTFRHPESGIVPLYANIGIYAWHGRHHLAHIRLVTGTPSVSKLRELLHAVPRTVRSIPEEDFLRKPAPASWSKHEILGHLCDSAGVNHTRFQSILVSDSPVSLPGYQQDEWVRRNQYQTLFTPGELLDYWVRSNERVLSAVSGALEEEYAKPCILPDGTEATFSWLLDDYVNHLLHHMEQIQEGFRERLGFA
;
A
#
# COMPACT_ATOMS: atom_id res chain seq x y z
N MET A 1 13.43 19.48 -14.28
CA MET A 1 12.60 19.69 -13.07
C MET A 1 11.11 19.85 -13.39
N THR A 2 10.72 20.58 -14.43
CA THR A 2 9.29 20.76 -14.83
C THR A 2 8.57 19.45 -15.25
N ASN A 3 9.23 18.53 -15.95
CA ASN A 3 8.63 17.22 -16.31
C ASN A 3 8.34 16.32 -15.10
N SER A 4 9.12 16.41 -14.03
CA SER A 4 8.94 15.58 -12.82
C SER A 4 7.73 16.03 -11.99
N LEU A 5 7.45 17.35 -11.96
CA LEU A 5 6.29 17.89 -11.24
C LEU A 5 4.96 17.54 -11.94
N ILE A 6 4.91 17.62 -13.27
CA ILE A 6 3.73 17.21 -14.05
C ILE A 6 3.50 15.70 -13.92
N SER A 7 4.59 14.92 -13.96
CA SER A 7 4.55 13.46 -13.73
C SER A 7 3.95 13.12 -12.35
N ARG A 8 4.29 13.86 -11.29
CA ARG A 8 3.72 13.62 -9.95
C ARG A 8 2.27 14.08 -9.78
N GLN A 9 1.81 15.05 -10.57
CA GLN A 9 0.40 15.45 -10.56
C GLN A 9 -0.48 14.46 -11.32
N PHE A 10 0.06 13.74 -12.30
CA PHE A 10 -0.64 12.71 -13.08
C PHE A 10 0.22 11.45 -13.21
N PRO A 11 0.47 10.71 -12.11
CA PRO A 11 1.42 9.58 -12.09
C PRO A 11 1.01 8.43 -13.02
N ILE A 12 -0.28 8.33 -13.34
CA ILE A 12 -0.82 7.31 -14.25
C ILE A 12 -1.39 7.90 -15.56
N GLY A 13 -1.02 9.15 -15.89
CA GLY A 13 -1.59 9.90 -17.00
C GLY A 13 -3.05 10.31 -16.79
N THR A 14 -3.71 10.76 -17.86
CA THR A 14 -5.10 11.23 -17.86
C THR A 14 -6.06 10.18 -18.44
N PHE A 15 -7.33 10.27 -18.09
CA PHE A 15 -8.37 9.42 -18.68
C PHE A 15 -8.99 10.04 -19.93
N THR A 16 -9.13 9.22 -20.97
CA THR A 16 -9.92 9.55 -22.17
C THR A 16 -11.05 8.53 -22.29
N PRO A 17 -12.32 8.96 -22.19
CA PRO A 17 -13.45 8.04 -22.32
C PRO A 17 -13.53 7.47 -23.75
N PRO A 18 -13.86 6.18 -23.91
CA PRO A 18 -14.12 5.62 -25.23
C PRO A 18 -15.43 6.17 -25.81
N ALA A 19 -15.55 6.11 -27.14
CA ALA A 19 -16.74 6.57 -27.84
C ALA A 19 -17.99 5.75 -27.49
N GLU A 20 -17.83 4.47 -27.17
CA GLU A 20 -18.94 3.55 -26.87
C GLU A 20 -18.63 2.68 -25.64
N ALA A 21 -19.69 2.16 -25.03
CA ALA A 21 -19.60 1.26 -23.89
C ALA A 21 -19.26 -0.17 -24.35
N GLU A 22 -18.03 -0.61 -24.13
CA GLU A 22 -17.68 -2.03 -24.28
C GLU A 22 -17.97 -2.76 -22.94
N PRO A 23 -18.86 -3.78 -22.92
CA PRO A 23 -19.30 -4.43 -21.68
C PRO A 23 -18.18 -5.01 -20.82
N SER A 24 -17.13 -5.59 -21.42
CA SER A 24 -16.01 -6.16 -20.66
C SER A 24 -15.16 -5.09 -19.97
N GLN A 25 -14.97 -3.94 -20.62
CA GLN A 25 -14.24 -2.79 -20.12
C GLN A 25 -15.02 -2.11 -18.99
N VAL A 26 -16.34 -1.96 -19.14
CA VAL A 26 -17.20 -1.44 -18.06
C VAL A 26 -17.14 -2.37 -16.84
N ARG A 27 -17.19 -3.69 -17.03
CA ARG A 27 -17.02 -4.65 -15.93
C ARG A 27 -15.66 -4.51 -15.26
N ALA A 28 -14.58 -4.40 -16.03
CA ALA A 28 -13.24 -4.20 -15.48
C ALA A 28 -13.14 -2.91 -14.64
N TRP A 29 -13.75 -1.81 -15.08
CA TRP A 29 -13.80 -0.58 -14.29
C TRP A 29 -14.62 -0.71 -13.00
N ILE A 30 -15.73 -1.47 -13.03
CA ILE A 30 -16.50 -1.76 -11.82
C ILE A 30 -15.64 -2.58 -10.84
N ASP A 31 -14.88 -3.57 -11.33
CA ASP A 31 -13.96 -4.37 -10.53
C ASP A 31 -12.81 -3.53 -9.95
N GLU A 32 -12.33 -2.51 -10.68
CA GLU A 32 -11.35 -1.53 -10.18
C GLU A 32 -11.94 -0.67 -9.04
N ILE A 33 -13.17 -0.16 -9.21
CA ILE A 33 -13.88 0.60 -8.17
C ILE A 33 -14.07 -0.29 -6.93
N GLU A 34 -14.50 -1.54 -7.10
CA GLU A 34 -14.74 -2.46 -5.98
C GLU A 34 -13.48 -2.76 -5.16
N ARG A 35 -12.32 -2.90 -5.82
CA ARG A 35 -11.04 -3.20 -5.14
C ARG A 35 -10.41 -1.99 -4.45
N LEU A 36 -10.74 -0.77 -4.88
CA LEU A 36 -10.07 0.44 -4.41
C LEU A 36 -10.01 0.59 -2.86
N PRO A 37 -11.09 0.36 -2.08
CA PRO A 37 -11.03 0.52 -0.62
C PRO A 37 -10.00 -0.41 0.05
N SER A 38 -9.88 -1.67 -0.41
CA SER A 38 -8.89 -2.60 0.15
C SER A 38 -7.47 -2.24 -0.28
N GLU A 39 -7.28 -1.76 -1.51
CA GLU A 39 -5.99 -1.26 -1.98
C GLU A 39 -5.52 -0.02 -1.22
N LEU A 40 -6.43 0.89 -0.84
CA LEU A 40 -6.13 2.03 0.02
C LEU A 40 -5.69 1.58 1.42
N ARG A 41 -6.44 0.65 2.05
CA ARG A 41 -6.07 0.11 3.36
C ARG A 41 -4.69 -0.52 3.33
N ALA A 42 -4.37 -1.28 2.28
CA ALA A 42 -3.04 -1.85 2.10
C ALA A 42 -1.95 -0.78 1.94
N ALA A 43 -2.20 0.27 1.16
CA ALA A 43 -1.25 1.36 0.93
C ALA A 43 -1.03 2.25 2.17
N LEU A 44 -1.98 2.27 3.11
CA LEU A 44 -1.91 3.03 4.37
C LEU A 44 -1.53 2.17 5.58
N SER A 45 -1.23 0.88 5.36
CA SER A 45 -0.86 -0.04 6.43
C SER A 45 0.41 0.44 7.17
N GLY A 46 0.34 0.48 8.49
CA GLY A 46 1.37 1.05 9.36
C GLY A 46 1.60 2.56 9.22
N ALA A 47 0.76 3.32 8.49
CA ALA A 47 0.96 4.77 8.34
C ALA A 47 0.81 5.50 9.69
N ASP A 48 1.76 6.37 10.01
CA ASP A 48 1.71 7.23 11.18
C ASP A 48 1.18 8.64 10.83
N GLU A 49 0.92 9.45 11.87
CA GLU A 49 0.44 10.82 11.72
C GLU A 49 1.34 11.70 10.85
N LYS A 50 2.66 11.48 10.91
CA LYS A 50 3.60 12.22 10.07
C LYS A 50 3.42 11.87 8.61
N LEU A 51 3.30 10.59 8.27
CA LEU A 51 3.08 10.11 6.91
C LEU A 51 1.73 10.56 6.36
N LEU A 52 0.67 10.48 7.18
CA LEU A 52 -0.68 10.93 6.80
C LEU A 52 -0.72 12.43 6.50
N ASN A 53 0.06 13.24 7.23
CA ASN A 53 0.15 14.68 7.05
C ASN A 53 1.27 15.10 6.07
N THR A 54 1.86 14.16 5.34
CA THR A 54 2.87 14.46 4.31
C THR A 54 2.19 14.80 2.97
N PRO A 55 2.50 15.95 2.34
CA PRO A 55 2.03 16.27 1.00
C PRO A 55 2.54 15.29 -0.05
N TYR A 56 1.66 14.82 -0.95
CA TYR A 56 2.09 13.89 -2.03
C TYR A 56 3.02 14.54 -3.07
N ARG A 57 3.00 15.88 -3.13
CA ARG A 57 3.92 16.72 -3.90
C ARG A 57 4.01 18.10 -3.26
N GLU A 58 5.00 18.88 -3.68
CA GLU A 58 5.10 20.29 -3.28
C GLU A 58 3.81 21.06 -3.66
N GLY A 59 3.25 21.76 -2.68
CA GLY A 59 1.98 22.49 -2.81
C GLY A 59 0.76 21.60 -3.14
N GLY A 60 0.87 20.28 -2.97
CA GLY A 60 -0.24 19.34 -3.10
C GLY A 60 -0.89 19.03 -1.76
N TRP A 61 -2.00 18.29 -1.81
CA TRP A 61 -2.68 17.78 -0.62
C TRP A 61 -1.82 16.76 0.14
N THR A 62 -2.09 16.64 1.44
CA THR A 62 -1.60 15.56 2.28
C THR A 62 -2.25 14.23 1.91
N VAL A 63 -1.64 13.11 2.30
CA VAL A 63 -2.25 11.78 2.18
C VAL A 63 -3.64 11.75 2.83
N ARG A 64 -3.79 12.35 4.01
CA ARG A 64 -5.07 12.47 4.73
C ARG A 64 -6.13 13.18 3.89
N GLN A 65 -5.83 14.37 3.40
CA GLN A 65 -6.75 15.13 2.53
C GLN A 65 -7.14 14.35 1.27
N VAL A 66 -6.21 13.62 0.64
CA VAL A 66 -6.51 12.77 -0.53
C VAL A 66 -7.50 11.66 -0.17
N VAL A 67 -7.35 11.00 0.99
CA VAL A 67 -8.28 9.95 1.43
C VAL A 67 -9.69 10.51 1.69
N HIS A 68 -9.79 11.67 2.36
CA HIS A 68 -11.09 12.32 2.59
C HIS A 68 -11.74 12.79 1.29
N HIS A 69 -10.98 13.43 0.40
CA HIS A 69 -11.43 13.83 -0.93
C HIS A 69 -12.00 12.66 -1.74
N MET A 70 -11.35 11.49 -1.69
CA MET A 70 -11.87 10.32 -2.39
C MET A 70 -13.27 9.94 -1.88
N ALA A 71 -13.51 9.96 -0.58
CA ALA A 71 -14.83 9.70 -0.02
C ALA A 71 -15.87 10.72 -0.49
N ASP A 72 -15.54 12.01 -0.45
CA ASP A 72 -16.42 13.09 -0.89
C ASP A 72 -16.75 13.01 -2.38
N SER A 73 -15.73 12.85 -3.21
CA SER A 73 -15.84 12.77 -4.67
C SER A 73 -16.67 11.57 -5.10
N HIS A 74 -16.44 10.41 -4.48
CA HIS A 74 -17.15 9.18 -4.82
C HIS A 74 -18.60 9.22 -4.34
N MET A 75 -18.88 9.85 -3.19
CA MET A 75 -20.25 10.05 -2.70
C MET A 75 -21.05 10.96 -3.64
N ASN A 76 -20.43 12.07 -4.08
CA ASN A 76 -21.02 12.94 -5.10
C ASN A 76 -21.33 12.16 -6.38
N SER A 77 -20.41 11.32 -6.85
CA SER A 77 -20.65 10.48 -8.02
C SER A 77 -21.81 9.51 -7.85
N TYR A 78 -21.86 8.80 -6.71
CA TYR A 78 -22.94 7.87 -6.40
C TYR A 78 -24.31 8.54 -6.48
N VAL A 79 -24.43 9.78 -5.96
CA VAL A 79 -25.65 10.58 -6.10
C VAL A 79 -25.94 10.92 -7.57
N ARG A 80 -24.93 11.34 -8.34
CA ARG A 80 -25.08 11.65 -9.78
C ARG A 80 -25.57 10.44 -10.58
N PHE A 81 -25.08 9.23 -10.29
CA PHE A 81 -25.59 8.00 -10.89
C PHE A 81 -27.08 7.82 -10.64
N LYS A 82 -27.53 8.02 -9.39
CA LYS A 82 -28.95 7.90 -9.07
C LYS A 82 -29.79 8.94 -9.79
N LEU A 83 -29.37 10.20 -9.82
CA LEU A 83 -30.07 11.27 -10.54
C LEU A 83 -30.21 10.91 -12.03
N ALA A 84 -29.11 10.54 -12.69
CA ALA A 84 -29.11 10.18 -14.11
C ALA A 84 -30.00 8.97 -14.42
N LEU A 85 -30.14 8.02 -13.50
CA LEU A 85 -30.99 6.84 -13.66
C LEU A 85 -32.49 7.14 -13.45
N THR A 86 -32.84 8.23 -12.78
CA THR A 86 -34.23 8.57 -12.43
C THR A 86 -34.77 9.83 -13.08
N GLU A 87 -33.91 10.63 -13.71
CA GLU A 87 -34.24 11.89 -14.36
C GLU A 87 -33.71 11.90 -15.79
N GLU A 88 -34.34 12.70 -16.67
CA GLU A 88 -33.92 12.88 -18.05
C GLU A 88 -32.81 13.94 -18.14
N GLU A 89 -31.57 13.50 -18.40
CA GLU A 89 -30.35 14.33 -18.50
C GLU A 89 -30.24 15.43 -17.42
N PRO A 90 -30.22 15.07 -16.12
CA PRO A 90 -30.17 16.06 -15.05
C PRO A 90 -28.88 16.88 -15.10
N THR A 91 -28.98 18.17 -14.79
CA THR A 91 -27.79 19.00 -14.55
C THR A 91 -27.32 18.79 -13.11
N ILE A 92 -26.12 18.25 -12.95
CA ILE A 92 -25.57 17.95 -11.62
C ILE A 92 -25.01 19.21 -10.94
N LYS A 93 -24.82 19.14 -9.63
CA LYS A 93 -24.16 20.19 -8.84
C LYS A 93 -22.64 19.95 -8.78
N PRO A 94 -21.81 20.88 -9.27
CA PRO A 94 -20.38 20.90 -8.97
C PRO A 94 -20.15 21.25 -7.51
N TYR A 95 -18.98 20.89 -7.00
CA TYR A 95 -18.53 21.28 -5.66
C TYR A 95 -17.09 21.78 -5.74
N ARG A 96 -16.70 22.57 -4.75
CA ARG A 96 -15.38 23.18 -4.66
C ARG A 96 -14.45 22.25 -3.91
N GLU A 97 -13.96 21.20 -4.57
CA GLU A 97 -13.07 20.19 -3.98
C GLU A 97 -11.85 20.82 -3.31
N ASP A 98 -11.30 21.89 -3.92
CA ASP A 98 -10.21 22.71 -3.40
C ASP A 98 -10.53 23.32 -2.02
N ARG A 99 -11.79 23.63 -1.74
CA ARG A 99 -12.23 24.21 -0.46
C ARG A 99 -12.69 23.16 0.53
N TRP A 100 -13.22 22.02 0.06
CA TRP A 100 -13.64 20.92 0.92
C TRP A 100 -12.42 20.28 1.60
N ALA A 101 -11.31 20.13 0.86
CA ALA A 101 -10.06 19.63 1.40
C ALA A 101 -9.41 20.54 2.46
N GLU A 102 -9.85 21.79 2.59
CA GLU A 102 -9.33 22.78 3.54
C GLU A 102 -10.24 22.96 4.77
N LEU A 103 -11.31 22.16 4.89
CA LEU A 103 -12.16 22.14 6.08
C LEU A 103 -11.48 21.37 7.22
N ASP A 104 -11.77 21.74 8.46
CA ASP A 104 -11.15 21.15 9.66
C ASP A 104 -11.26 19.62 9.70
N ASP A 105 -12.38 19.05 9.24
CA ASP A 105 -12.55 17.60 9.19
C ASP A 105 -11.66 16.94 8.13
N ALA A 106 -11.44 17.58 6.97
CA ALA A 106 -10.51 17.08 5.96
C ALA A 106 -9.03 17.24 6.37
N LEU A 107 -8.73 18.20 7.25
CA LEU A 107 -7.38 18.48 7.74
C LEU A 107 -6.96 17.56 8.90
N ASP A 108 -7.89 17.22 9.81
CA ASP A 108 -7.52 16.59 11.09
C ASP A 108 -8.26 15.26 11.38
N ALA A 109 -9.35 14.93 10.70
CA ALA A 109 -10.12 13.74 11.05
C ALA A 109 -9.32 12.44 10.81
N PRO A 110 -9.54 11.38 11.61
CA PRO A 110 -8.94 10.08 11.35
C PRO A 110 -9.34 9.54 9.97
N VAL A 111 -8.35 9.14 9.15
CA VAL A 111 -8.60 8.59 7.81
C VAL A 111 -9.48 7.34 7.81
N GLU A 112 -9.52 6.60 8.92
CA GLU A 112 -10.39 5.43 9.08
C GLU A 112 -11.88 5.74 8.86
N LEU A 113 -12.34 6.95 9.20
CA LEU A 113 -13.72 7.37 8.96
C LEU A 113 -14.05 7.33 7.46
N SER A 114 -13.17 7.87 6.63
CA SER A 114 -13.34 7.88 5.17
C SER A 114 -13.08 6.52 4.55
N LEU A 115 -12.18 5.69 5.10
CA LEU A 115 -11.96 4.32 4.63
C LEU A 115 -13.21 3.44 4.82
N VAL A 116 -13.83 3.48 6.01
CA VAL A 116 -15.09 2.77 6.26
C VAL A 116 -16.21 3.29 5.37
N LEU A 117 -16.33 4.61 5.23
CA LEU A 117 -17.34 5.23 4.38
C LEU A 117 -17.18 4.81 2.91
N LEU A 118 -15.95 4.84 2.37
CA LEU A 118 -15.64 4.40 1.01
C LEU A 118 -15.96 2.92 0.81
N GLU A 119 -15.60 2.07 1.76
CA GLU A 119 -15.89 0.63 1.70
C GLU A 119 -17.39 0.36 1.55
N GLN A 120 -18.21 0.96 2.41
CA GLN A 120 -19.66 0.77 2.37
C GLN A 120 -20.31 1.45 1.16
N LEU A 121 -19.81 2.63 0.78
CA LEU A 121 -20.25 3.33 -0.42
C LEU A 121 -19.98 2.50 -1.67
N HIS A 122 -18.78 1.95 -1.82
CA HIS A 122 -18.37 1.16 -2.97
C HIS A 122 -19.14 -0.15 -3.05
N ALA A 123 -19.35 -0.84 -1.92
CA ALA A 123 -20.19 -2.04 -1.89
C ALA A 123 -21.61 -1.75 -2.42
N ARG A 124 -22.22 -0.64 -1.99
CA ARG A 124 -23.54 -0.20 -2.47
C ARG A 124 -23.52 0.25 -3.93
N TRP A 125 -22.46 0.91 -4.35
CA TRP A 125 -22.32 1.48 -5.69
C TRP A 125 -22.08 0.38 -6.72
N THR A 126 -21.16 -0.55 -6.48
CA THR A 126 -20.87 -1.65 -7.41
C THR A 126 -22.07 -2.57 -7.59
N LEU A 127 -22.86 -2.82 -6.53
CA LEU A 127 -24.16 -3.51 -6.63
C LEU A 127 -25.11 -2.81 -7.60
N LEU A 128 -25.21 -1.48 -7.53
CA LEU A 128 -26.01 -0.69 -8.49
C LEU A 128 -25.42 -0.80 -9.90
N LEU A 129 -24.12 -0.57 -10.07
CA LEU A 129 -23.47 -0.56 -11.38
C LEU A 129 -23.59 -1.90 -12.12
N ARG A 130 -23.45 -3.03 -11.40
CA ARG A 130 -23.61 -4.38 -11.97
C ARG A 130 -25.05 -4.71 -12.38
N SER A 131 -26.03 -3.97 -11.88
CA SER A 131 -27.46 -4.18 -12.23
C SER A 131 -27.90 -3.43 -13.49
N LEU A 132 -27.08 -2.51 -14.01
CA LEU A 132 -27.48 -1.63 -15.11
C LEU A 132 -27.54 -2.38 -16.44
N SER A 133 -28.61 -2.15 -17.21
CA SER A 133 -28.69 -2.56 -18.61
C SER A 133 -27.80 -1.71 -19.52
N GLY A 134 -27.59 -2.16 -20.77
CA GLY A 134 -26.89 -1.36 -21.78
C GLY A 134 -27.54 0.01 -22.01
N ASP A 135 -28.87 0.07 -22.07
CA ASP A 135 -29.61 1.33 -22.21
C ASP A 135 -29.42 2.24 -20.99
N GLN A 136 -29.40 1.67 -19.78
CA GLN A 136 -29.15 2.45 -18.56
C GLN A 136 -27.71 2.98 -18.50
N LEU A 137 -26.73 2.21 -18.96
CA LEU A 137 -25.33 2.65 -19.07
C LEU A 137 -25.16 3.83 -20.05
N SER A 138 -26.02 3.92 -21.06
CA SER A 138 -26.06 5.02 -22.03
C SER A 138 -26.83 6.26 -21.54
N ARG A 139 -27.52 6.20 -20.39
CA ARG A 139 -28.13 7.39 -19.79
C ARG A 139 -27.06 8.42 -19.44
N THR A 140 -27.45 9.68 -19.40
CA THR A 140 -26.54 10.81 -19.28
C THR A 140 -26.90 11.71 -18.11
N PHE A 141 -25.93 12.48 -17.66
CA PHE A 141 -26.14 13.72 -16.91
C PHE A 141 -25.36 14.85 -17.58
N ARG A 142 -25.68 16.10 -17.24
CA ARG A 142 -24.96 17.29 -17.70
C ARG A 142 -24.09 17.86 -16.58
N HIS A 143 -22.77 17.80 -16.77
CA HIS A 143 -21.82 18.57 -15.97
C HIS A 143 -21.82 20.03 -16.47
N PRO A 144 -22.05 21.04 -15.62
CA PRO A 144 -22.07 22.44 -16.06
C PRO A 144 -20.82 22.91 -16.81
N GLU A 145 -19.67 22.30 -16.54
CA GLU A 145 -18.38 22.68 -17.16
C GLU A 145 -17.94 21.73 -18.27
N SER A 146 -18.26 20.43 -18.18
CA SER A 146 -17.72 19.39 -19.07
C SER A 146 -18.75 18.89 -20.09
N GLY A 147 -19.99 19.37 -20.00
CA GLY A 147 -21.07 18.99 -20.90
C GLY A 147 -21.73 17.66 -20.52
N ILE A 148 -22.23 16.97 -21.54
CA ILE A 148 -22.99 15.72 -21.37
C ILE A 148 -22.02 14.56 -21.08
N VAL A 149 -22.29 13.79 -20.03
CA VAL A 149 -21.48 12.65 -19.62
C VAL A 149 -22.37 11.40 -19.54
N PRO A 150 -22.11 10.38 -20.38
CA PRO A 150 -22.76 9.08 -20.26
C PRO A 150 -22.33 8.33 -18.98
N LEU A 151 -23.22 7.51 -18.42
CA LEU A 151 -22.93 6.76 -17.20
C LEU A 151 -21.77 5.77 -17.38
N TYR A 152 -21.67 5.07 -18.51
CA TYR A 152 -20.52 4.18 -18.77
C TYR A 152 -19.18 4.93 -18.73
N ALA A 153 -19.13 6.16 -19.27
CA ALA A 153 -17.94 6.98 -19.27
C ALA A 153 -17.62 7.46 -17.84
N ASN A 154 -18.65 7.79 -17.05
CA ASN A 154 -18.48 8.17 -15.65
C ASN A 154 -17.96 7.01 -14.78
N ILE A 155 -18.31 5.74 -15.08
CA ILE A 155 -17.69 4.57 -14.42
C ILE A 155 -16.19 4.57 -14.69
N GLY A 156 -15.77 4.73 -15.94
CA GLY A 156 -14.35 4.79 -16.31
C GLY A 156 -13.59 5.97 -15.69
N ILE A 157 -14.21 7.15 -15.62
CA ILE A 157 -13.66 8.34 -14.93
C ILE A 157 -13.37 8.01 -13.47
N TYR A 158 -14.31 7.37 -12.76
CA TYR A 158 -14.14 7.10 -11.33
C TYR A 158 -13.24 5.90 -11.04
N ALA A 159 -13.15 4.93 -11.95
CA ALA A 159 -12.12 3.88 -11.89
C ALA A 159 -10.72 4.48 -12.04
N TRP A 160 -10.52 5.39 -13.01
CA TRP A 160 -9.27 6.13 -13.15
C TRP A 160 -8.99 7.04 -11.96
N HIS A 161 -9.98 7.81 -11.48
CA HIS A 161 -9.83 8.73 -10.35
C HIS A 161 -9.37 8.00 -9.08
N GLY A 162 -9.96 6.82 -8.81
CA GLY A 162 -9.53 5.96 -7.72
C GLY A 162 -8.07 5.52 -7.84
N ARG A 163 -7.68 4.96 -9.00
CA ARG A 163 -6.28 4.56 -9.26
C ARG A 163 -5.31 5.74 -9.21
N HIS A 164 -5.74 6.90 -9.69
CA HIS A 164 -4.96 8.12 -9.74
C HIS A 164 -4.61 8.62 -8.33
N HIS A 165 -5.60 8.73 -7.44
CA HIS A 165 -5.35 9.15 -6.06
C HIS A 165 -4.65 8.08 -5.22
N LEU A 166 -4.91 6.80 -5.48
CA LEU A 166 -4.11 5.72 -4.89
C LEU A 166 -2.62 5.83 -5.30
N ALA A 167 -2.33 6.19 -6.55
CA ALA A 167 -0.97 6.44 -7.00
C ALA A 167 -0.34 7.65 -6.28
N HIS A 168 -1.09 8.74 -6.05
CA HIS A 168 -0.61 9.85 -5.22
C HIS A 168 -0.26 9.42 -3.79
N ILE A 169 -1.09 8.56 -3.16
CA ILE A 169 -0.81 8.02 -1.83
C ILE A 169 0.48 7.19 -1.86
N ARG A 170 0.66 6.35 -2.89
CA ARG A 170 1.87 5.51 -3.05
C ARG A 170 3.15 6.30 -3.30
N LEU A 171 3.09 7.50 -3.86
CA LEU A 171 4.25 8.41 -3.94
C LEU A 171 4.80 8.75 -2.55
N VAL A 172 3.98 8.66 -1.50
CA VAL A 172 4.36 8.91 -0.11
C VAL A 172 4.58 7.61 0.66
N THR A 173 3.70 6.63 0.51
CA THR A 173 3.72 5.43 1.35
C THR A 173 4.64 4.32 0.85
N GLY A 174 5.03 4.38 -0.44
CA GLY A 174 5.86 3.40 -1.13
C GLY A 174 5.06 2.22 -1.68
N THR A 175 5.77 1.14 -2.00
CA THR A 175 5.16 -0.10 -2.51
C THR A 175 4.34 -0.81 -1.41
N PRO A 176 3.48 -1.79 -1.77
CA PRO A 176 2.79 -2.61 -0.78
C PRO A 176 3.73 -3.26 0.25
N SER A 177 4.92 -3.67 -0.18
CA SER A 177 5.93 -4.27 0.71
C SER A 177 6.56 -3.28 1.66
N VAL A 178 6.76 -2.02 1.24
CA VAL A 178 7.15 -0.93 2.16
C VAL A 178 6.09 -0.73 3.25
N SER A 179 4.81 -0.72 2.85
CA SER A 179 3.69 -0.56 3.81
C SER A 179 3.58 -1.75 4.77
N LYS A 180 3.74 -2.99 4.27
CA LYS A 180 3.81 -4.19 5.11
C LYS A 180 4.98 -4.14 6.09
N LEU A 181 6.17 -3.75 5.65
CA LEU A 181 7.34 -3.62 6.53
C LEU A 181 7.09 -2.61 7.65
N ARG A 182 6.42 -1.49 7.33
CA ARG A 182 6.01 -0.49 8.31
C ARG A 182 5.05 -1.06 9.34
N GLU A 183 4.04 -1.81 8.92
CA GLU A 183 3.13 -2.51 9.84
C GLU A 183 3.87 -3.53 10.72
N LEU A 184 4.83 -4.27 10.16
CA LEU A 184 5.65 -5.21 10.92
C LEU A 184 6.47 -4.54 12.03
N LEU A 185 7.01 -3.34 11.80
CA LEU A 185 7.70 -2.57 12.83
C LEU A 185 6.80 -2.23 14.03
N HIS A 186 5.49 -2.16 13.83
CA HIS A 186 4.52 -1.96 14.90
C HIS A 186 4.03 -3.26 15.53
N ALA A 187 3.74 -4.28 14.71
CA ALA A 187 3.14 -5.53 15.14
C ALA A 187 4.14 -6.45 15.87
N VAL A 188 5.35 -6.62 15.33
CA VAL A 188 6.34 -7.56 15.88
C VAL A 188 6.71 -7.23 17.33
N PRO A 189 7.00 -5.98 17.73
CA PRO A 189 7.31 -5.69 19.13
C PRO A 189 6.16 -5.96 20.09
N ARG A 190 4.91 -5.73 19.67
CA ARG A 190 3.73 -6.04 20.49
C ARG A 190 3.59 -7.56 20.67
N THR A 191 3.75 -8.31 19.58
CA THR A 191 3.66 -9.77 19.60
C THR A 191 4.77 -10.38 20.45
N VAL A 192 6.04 -10.03 20.20
CA VAL A 192 7.17 -10.58 20.96
C VAL A 192 7.04 -10.29 22.46
N ARG A 193 6.67 -9.05 22.84
CA ARG A 193 6.45 -8.68 24.26
C ARG A 193 5.27 -9.39 24.92
N SER A 194 4.33 -9.93 24.13
CA SER A 194 3.18 -10.68 24.66
C SER A 194 3.50 -12.15 24.98
N ILE A 195 4.61 -12.68 24.47
CA ILE A 195 5.01 -14.08 24.68
C ILE A 195 5.78 -14.18 26.01
N PRO A 196 5.44 -15.13 26.90
CA PRO A 196 6.22 -15.38 28.11
C PRO A 196 7.68 -15.70 27.78
N GLU A 197 8.62 -15.14 28.55
CA GLU A 197 10.05 -15.28 28.28
C GLU A 197 10.50 -16.75 28.24
N GLU A 198 10.01 -17.59 29.16
CA GLU A 198 10.29 -19.03 29.17
C GLU A 198 9.89 -19.71 27.85
N ASP A 199 8.72 -19.34 27.31
CA ASP A 199 8.24 -19.85 26.02
C ASP A 199 9.07 -19.33 24.84
N PHE A 200 9.53 -18.08 24.92
CA PHE A 200 10.33 -17.47 23.89
C PHE A 200 11.74 -18.09 23.80
N LEU A 201 12.31 -18.46 24.95
CA LEU A 201 13.63 -19.07 25.07
C LEU A 201 13.62 -20.59 24.84
N ARG A 202 12.45 -21.25 24.95
CA ARG A 202 12.33 -22.70 24.83
C ARG A 202 12.69 -23.20 23.42
N LYS A 203 13.55 -24.22 23.37
CA LYS A 203 13.84 -24.98 22.15
C LYS A 203 12.83 -26.11 21.96
N PRO A 204 12.18 -26.23 20.78
CA PRO A 204 11.33 -27.38 20.48
C PRO A 204 12.10 -28.71 20.48
N ALA A 205 13.34 -28.68 20.00
CA ALA A 205 14.29 -29.78 20.03
C ALA A 205 15.72 -29.24 20.09
N PRO A 206 16.72 -30.04 20.52
CA PRO A 206 18.10 -29.56 20.69
C PRO A 206 18.73 -28.94 19.44
N ALA A 207 18.37 -29.44 18.25
CA ALA A 207 18.87 -28.95 16.96
C ALA A 207 18.00 -27.85 16.33
N SER A 208 16.81 -27.60 16.86
CA SER A 208 15.89 -26.58 16.34
C SER A 208 16.17 -25.22 16.96
N TRP A 209 15.90 -24.16 16.19
CA TRP A 209 15.93 -22.80 16.74
C TRP A 209 14.78 -22.57 17.71
N SER A 210 15.07 -21.88 18.81
CA SER A 210 14.02 -21.26 19.64
C SER A 210 13.43 -20.04 18.93
N LYS A 211 12.32 -19.50 19.46
CA LYS A 211 11.76 -18.22 18.97
C LYS A 211 12.76 -17.08 19.12
N HIS A 212 13.56 -17.13 20.18
CA HIS A 212 14.64 -16.19 20.45
C HIS A 212 15.76 -16.25 19.39
N GLU A 213 16.20 -17.45 19.01
CA GLU A 213 17.17 -17.63 17.92
C GLU A 213 16.60 -17.25 16.56
N ILE A 214 15.29 -17.50 16.31
CA ILE A 214 14.61 -17.01 15.10
C ILE A 214 14.63 -15.47 15.06
N LEU A 215 14.33 -14.78 16.17
CA LEU A 215 14.42 -13.31 16.21
C LEU A 215 15.84 -12.81 15.94
N GLY A 216 16.86 -13.49 16.47
CA GLY A 216 18.27 -13.22 16.17
C GLY A 216 18.59 -13.40 14.68
N HIS A 217 18.12 -14.49 14.07
CA HIS A 217 18.24 -14.70 12.62
C HIS A 217 17.58 -13.58 11.81
N LEU A 218 16.41 -13.10 12.23
CA LEU A 218 15.76 -11.98 11.57
C LEU A 218 16.57 -10.67 11.66
N CYS A 219 17.35 -10.49 12.73
CA CYS A 219 18.30 -9.37 12.82
C CYS A 219 19.45 -9.51 11.81
N ASP A 220 20.01 -10.71 11.66
CA ASP A 220 21.02 -11.00 10.63
C ASP A 220 20.48 -10.73 9.23
N SER A 221 19.26 -11.21 8.96
CA SER A 221 18.56 -11.01 7.69
C SER A 221 18.33 -9.53 7.37
N ALA A 222 17.96 -8.72 8.37
CA ALA A 222 17.80 -7.27 8.20
C ALA A 222 19.13 -6.58 7.82
N GLY A 223 20.24 -6.94 8.49
CA GLY A 223 21.56 -6.37 8.19
C GLY A 223 22.07 -6.73 6.78
N VAL A 224 21.89 -8.00 6.37
CA VAL A 224 22.24 -8.47 5.03
C VAL A 224 21.42 -7.74 3.98
N ASN A 225 20.10 -7.71 4.12
CA ASN A 225 19.22 -7.13 3.12
C ASN A 225 19.34 -5.60 3.04
N HIS A 226 19.55 -4.91 4.17
CA HIS A 226 19.88 -3.48 4.15
C HIS A 226 21.09 -3.19 3.25
N THR A 227 22.15 -3.99 3.36
CA THR A 227 23.35 -3.84 2.53
C THR A 227 23.05 -4.12 1.06
N ARG A 228 22.32 -5.21 0.76
CA ARG A 228 21.90 -5.56 -0.61
C ARG A 228 21.07 -4.45 -1.26
N PHE A 229 20.09 -3.92 -0.54
CA PHE A 229 19.23 -2.84 -1.02
C PHE A 229 20.03 -1.58 -1.32
N GLN A 230 20.93 -1.17 -0.43
CA GLN A 230 21.81 -0.02 -0.69
C GLN A 230 22.68 -0.26 -1.93
N SER A 231 23.29 -1.45 -2.07
CA SER A 231 24.11 -1.77 -3.24
C SER A 231 23.33 -1.66 -4.55
N ILE A 232 22.08 -2.14 -4.59
CA ILE A 232 21.24 -2.04 -5.78
C ILE A 232 20.88 -0.57 -6.06
N LEU A 233 20.45 0.18 -5.04
CA LEU A 233 20.01 1.57 -5.20
C LEU A 233 21.13 2.48 -5.72
N VAL A 234 22.38 2.27 -5.31
CA VAL A 234 23.51 3.12 -5.75
C VAL A 234 24.20 2.63 -7.03
N SER A 235 23.81 1.48 -7.58
CA SER A 235 24.46 0.90 -8.76
C SER A 235 23.70 1.23 -10.05
N ASP A 236 24.46 1.50 -11.12
CA ASP A 236 23.94 1.67 -12.48
C ASP A 236 23.83 0.34 -13.24
N SER A 237 24.42 -0.74 -12.70
CA SER A 237 24.48 -2.08 -13.30
C SER A 237 23.94 -3.15 -12.34
N PRO A 238 23.45 -4.31 -12.84
CA PRO A 238 23.00 -5.40 -11.98
C PRO A 238 24.05 -5.81 -10.96
N VAL A 239 23.66 -5.86 -9.68
CA VAL A 239 24.55 -6.26 -8.57
C VAL A 239 24.40 -7.76 -8.30
N SER A 240 25.52 -8.48 -8.21
CA SER A 240 25.52 -9.87 -7.72
C SER A 240 25.45 -9.90 -6.20
N LEU A 241 24.41 -10.54 -5.67
CA LEU A 241 24.12 -10.58 -4.24
C LEU A 241 24.68 -11.85 -3.63
N PRO A 242 25.59 -11.77 -2.64
CA PRO A 242 26.12 -12.94 -2.00
C PRO A 242 25.05 -13.61 -1.12
N GLY A 243 25.02 -14.94 -1.11
CA GLY A 243 24.30 -15.72 -0.09
C GLY A 243 25.00 -15.62 1.27
N TYR A 244 24.35 -16.10 2.34
CA TYR A 244 24.97 -16.18 3.67
C TYR A 244 24.57 -17.47 4.39
N GLN A 245 25.46 -17.95 5.26
CA GLN A 245 25.29 -19.22 5.99
C GLN A 245 24.47 -18.98 7.27
N GLN A 246 23.15 -18.88 7.13
CA GLN A 246 22.24 -18.52 8.23
C GLN A 246 22.42 -19.35 9.51
N ASP A 247 22.52 -20.68 9.39
CA ASP A 247 22.68 -21.59 10.53
C ASP A 247 23.99 -21.36 11.27
N GLU A 248 25.06 -21.10 10.51
CA GLU A 248 26.37 -20.81 11.06
C GLU A 248 26.40 -19.44 11.75
N TRP A 249 25.67 -18.45 11.23
CA TRP A 249 25.57 -17.12 11.84
C TRP A 249 24.82 -17.18 13.17
N VAL A 250 23.64 -17.82 13.21
CA VAL A 250 22.89 -18.03 14.46
C VAL A 250 23.75 -18.75 15.50
N ARG A 251 24.45 -19.81 15.09
CA ARG A 251 25.35 -20.57 15.97
C ARG A 251 26.51 -19.72 16.50
N ARG A 252 27.13 -18.88 15.68
CA ARG A 252 28.27 -18.02 16.09
C ARG A 252 27.86 -16.82 16.92
N ASN A 253 26.71 -16.23 16.64
CA ASN A 253 26.17 -15.11 17.41
C ASN A 253 25.64 -15.56 18.78
N GLN A 254 25.39 -16.86 18.97
CA GLN A 254 25.00 -17.44 20.26
C GLN A 254 23.78 -16.72 20.87
N TYR A 255 22.78 -16.41 20.02
CA TYR A 255 21.60 -15.62 20.39
C TYR A 255 20.88 -16.14 21.64
N GLN A 256 20.81 -17.46 21.79
CA GLN A 256 20.19 -18.11 22.93
C GLN A 256 20.80 -17.73 24.29
N THR A 257 22.08 -17.35 24.34
CA THR A 257 22.84 -17.21 25.61
C THR A 257 23.42 -15.83 25.84
N LEU A 258 23.76 -15.07 24.78
CA LEU A 258 24.47 -13.79 24.93
C LEU A 258 23.58 -12.56 25.00
N PHE A 259 22.31 -12.68 24.61
CA PHE A 259 21.39 -11.56 24.51
C PHE A 259 20.11 -11.86 25.28
N THR A 260 19.46 -10.81 25.75
CA THR A 260 18.08 -10.90 26.24
C THR A 260 17.09 -10.73 25.07
N PRO A 261 15.85 -11.25 25.21
CA PRO A 261 14.81 -11.01 24.20
C PRO A 261 14.56 -9.51 23.93
N GLY A 262 14.68 -8.67 24.95
CA GLY A 262 14.52 -7.21 24.81
C GLY A 262 15.62 -6.58 23.94
N GLU A 263 16.89 -6.94 24.16
CA GLU A 263 18.01 -6.44 23.36
C GLU A 263 17.91 -6.86 21.90
N LEU A 264 17.55 -8.12 21.62
CA LEU A 264 17.35 -8.57 20.23
C LEU A 264 16.15 -7.88 19.59
N LEU A 265 15.06 -7.68 20.32
CA LEU A 265 13.90 -6.97 19.79
C LEU A 265 14.23 -5.52 19.44
N ASP A 266 14.95 -4.80 20.32
CA ASP A 266 15.37 -3.43 20.06
C ASP A 266 16.34 -3.35 18.87
N TYR A 267 17.23 -4.34 18.72
CA TYR A 267 18.11 -4.44 17.56
C TYR A 267 17.33 -4.74 16.27
N TRP A 268 16.36 -5.65 16.31
CA TRP A 268 15.47 -5.95 15.18
C TRP A 268 14.69 -4.72 14.72
N VAL A 269 14.13 -3.95 15.66
CA VAL A 269 13.41 -2.71 15.36
C VAL A 269 14.34 -1.71 14.67
N ARG A 270 15.50 -1.39 15.27
CA ARG A 270 16.41 -0.39 14.70
C ARG A 270 17.00 -0.80 13.36
N SER A 271 17.32 -2.08 13.17
CA SER A 271 17.80 -2.58 11.88
C SER A 271 16.72 -2.48 10.80
N ASN A 272 15.47 -2.82 11.12
CA ASN A 272 14.36 -2.70 10.18
C ASN A 272 13.91 -1.26 9.93
N GLU A 273 14.07 -0.34 10.89
CA GLU A 273 13.87 1.10 10.65
C GLU A 273 14.87 1.63 9.59
N ARG A 274 16.11 1.15 9.61
CA ARG A 274 17.11 1.48 8.58
C ARG A 274 16.74 0.88 7.23
N VAL A 275 16.29 -0.38 7.20
CA VAL A 275 15.76 -1.01 5.98
C VAL A 275 14.60 -0.17 5.43
N LEU A 276 13.60 0.14 6.27
CA LEU A 276 12.44 0.92 5.89
C LEU A 276 12.84 2.30 5.34
N SER A 277 13.79 2.98 6.00
CA SER A 277 14.30 4.26 5.52
C SER A 277 14.98 4.16 4.16
N ALA A 278 15.74 3.10 3.89
CA ALA A 278 16.40 2.90 2.60
C ALA A 278 15.37 2.64 1.48
N VAL A 279 14.40 1.74 1.74
CA VAL A 279 13.41 1.33 0.72
C VAL A 279 12.33 2.39 0.49
N SER A 280 12.02 3.23 1.48
CA SER A 280 11.05 4.33 1.34
C SER A 280 11.63 5.54 0.60
N GLY A 281 12.96 5.65 0.52
CA GLY A 281 13.64 6.72 -0.19
C GLY A 281 13.88 6.44 -1.68
N ALA A 282 13.57 5.23 -2.15
CA ALA A 282 13.77 4.83 -3.54
C ALA A 282 12.78 5.54 -4.49
N LEU A 283 13.26 5.90 -5.68
CA LEU A 283 12.42 6.39 -6.76
C LEU A 283 11.63 5.23 -7.40
N GLU A 284 10.53 5.55 -8.08
CA GLU A 284 9.63 4.55 -8.67
C GLU A 284 10.36 3.65 -9.67
N GLU A 285 11.19 4.25 -10.53
CA GLU A 285 12.02 3.53 -11.52
C GLU A 285 13.09 2.63 -10.88
N GLU A 286 13.50 2.90 -9.63
CA GLU A 286 14.54 2.13 -8.97
C GLU A 286 14.04 0.76 -8.50
N TYR A 287 12.75 0.60 -8.26
CA TYR A 287 12.16 -0.72 -7.96
C TYR A 287 12.31 -1.72 -9.11
N ALA A 288 12.52 -1.23 -10.34
CA ALA A 288 12.80 -2.06 -11.50
C ALA A 288 14.30 -2.38 -11.69
N LYS A 289 15.21 -1.83 -10.88
CA LYS A 289 16.65 -2.11 -11.00
C LYS A 289 16.93 -3.60 -10.86
N PRO A 290 17.73 -4.20 -11.75
CA PRO A 290 18.04 -5.62 -11.72
C PRO A 290 19.09 -5.97 -10.66
N CYS A 291 19.04 -7.20 -10.17
CA CYS A 291 20.06 -7.82 -9.33
C CYS A 291 20.19 -9.31 -9.67
N ILE A 292 21.34 -9.90 -9.35
CA ILE A 292 21.64 -11.31 -9.60
C ILE A 292 21.70 -12.04 -8.26
N LEU A 293 20.82 -13.02 -8.08
CA LEU A 293 20.72 -13.86 -6.88
C LEU A 293 21.92 -14.83 -6.76
N PRO A 294 22.14 -15.46 -5.58
CA PRO A 294 23.28 -16.34 -5.37
C PRO A 294 23.36 -17.55 -6.33
N ASP A 295 22.23 -18.00 -6.85
CA ASP A 295 22.11 -19.08 -7.84
C ASP A 295 22.27 -18.62 -9.29
N GLY A 296 22.49 -17.32 -9.51
CA GLY A 296 22.64 -16.70 -10.82
C GLY A 296 21.32 -16.24 -11.44
N THR A 297 20.17 -16.43 -10.79
CA THR A 297 18.88 -15.96 -11.29
C THR A 297 18.81 -14.43 -11.23
N GLU A 298 18.31 -13.81 -12.30
CA GLU A 298 18.03 -12.37 -12.34
C GLU A 298 16.69 -12.06 -11.65
N ALA A 299 16.69 -11.03 -10.82
CA ALA A 299 15.52 -10.52 -10.12
C ALA A 299 15.54 -8.99 -10.12
N THR A 300 14.46 -8.36 -9.67
CA THR A 300 14.38 -6.90 -9.50
C THR A 300 14.51 -6.50 -8.04
N PHE A 301 14.81 -5.23 -7.79
CA PHE A 301 14.78 -4.66 -6.45
C PHE A 301 13.41 -4.86 -5.78
N SER A 302 12.31 -4.64 -6.51
CA SER A 302 10.96 -4.91 -6.01
C SER A 302 10.79 -6.37 -5.58
N TRP A 303 11.24 -7.31 -6.41
CA TRP A 303 11.12 -8.74 -6.10
C TRP A 303 11.90 -9.08 -4.81
N LEU A 304 13.12 -8.55 -4.66
CA LEU A 304 13.95 -8.82 -3.48
C LEU A 304 13.34 -8.21 -2.20
N LEU A 305 12.71 -7.03 -2.31
CA LEU A 305 11.98 -6.42 -1.20
C LEU A 305 10.76 -7.27 -0.81
N ASP A 306 10.01 -7.77 -1.78
CA ASP A 306 8.86 -8.65 -1.55
C ASP A 306 9.31 -9.96 -0.88
N ASP A 307 10.40 -10.56 -1.35
CA ASP A 307 11.01 -11.76 -0.75
C ASP A 307 11.43 -11.51 0.71
N TYR A 308 12.10 -10.39 0.99
CA TYR A 308 12.49 -10.01 2.35
C TYR A 308 11.29 -9.90 3.31
N VAL A 309 10.22 -9.22 2.88
CA VAL A 309 9.00 -9.08 3.71
C VAL A 309 8.30 -10.43 3.90
N ASN A 310 8.22 -11.25 2.86
CA ASN A 310 7.63 -12.59 2.97
C ASN A 310 8.45 -13.52 3.88
N HIS A 311 9.77 -13.38 3.87
CA HIS A 311 10.69 -14.07 4.77
C HIS A 311 10.47 -13.66 6.23
N LEU A 312 10.34 -12.36 6.52
CA LEU A 312 9.96 -11.87 7.86
C LEU A 312 8.62 -12.49 8.31
N LEU A 313 7.61 -12.46 7.45
CA LEU A 313 6.28 -13.02 7.74
C LEU A 313 6.31 -14.53 7.96
N HIS A 314 7.16 -15.26 7.25
CA HIS A 314 7.32 -16.71 7.42
C HIS A 314 7.86 -17.04 8.82
N HIS A 315 8.91 -16.35 9.26
CA HIS A 315 9.49 -16.58 10.58
C HIS A 315 8.63 -16.04 11.72
N MET A 316 7.89 -14.95 11.51
CA MET A 316 6.92 -14.49 12.50
C MET A 316 5.79 -15.50 12.72
N GLU A 317 5.38 -16.24 11.69
CA GLU A 317 4.43 -17.36 11.82
C GLU A 317 5.00 -18.50 12.69
N GLN A 318 6.32 -18.76 12.60
CA GLN A 318 7.00 -19.72 13.47
C GLN A 318 7.12 -19.23 14.92
N ILE A 319 7.29 -17.91 15.13
CA ILE A 319 7.32 -17.32 16.47
C ILE A 319 5.93 -17.35 17.11
N GLN A 320 4.90 -17.02 16.35
CA GLN A 320 3.53 -16.97 16.83
C GLN A 320 2.56 -17.41 15.73
N GLU A 321 1.96 -18.58 15.90
CA GLU A 321 0.91 -19.10 15.01
C GLU A 321 -0.25 -18.10 14.84
N GLY A 322 -0.77 -18.02 13.62
CA GLY A 322 -1.80 -17.08 13.17
C GLY A 322 -1.30 -15.64 13.05
N PHE A 323 0.02 -15.39 12.94
CA PHE A 323 0.54 -14.02 12.86
C PHE A 323 0.09 -13.33 11.58
N ARG A 324 0.16 -14.01 10.45
CA ARG A 324 -0.29 -13.48 9.16
C ARG A 324 -1.79 -13.16 9.15
N GLU A 325 -2.59 -14.10 9.65
CA GLU A 325 -4.06 -13.98 9.72
C GLU A 325 -4.50 -12.78 10.56
N ARG A 326 -3.85 -12.55 11.72
CA ARG A 326 -4.14 -11.41 12.60
C ARG A 326 -3.86 -10.05 11.94
N LEU A 327 -2.95 -10.00 10.97
CA LEU A 327 -2.62 -8.78 10.23
C LEU A 327 -3.38 -8.67 8.90
N GLY A 328 -4.23 -9.65 8.57
CA GLY A 328 -4.93 -9.67 7.27
C GLY A 328 -3.99 -9.87 6.08
N PHE A 329 -2.80 -10.44 6.30
CA PHE A 329 -1.90 -10.81 5.23
C PHE A 329 -2.28 -12.20 4.72
N ALA A 330 -2.83 -12.27 3.52
CA ALA A 330 -3.13 -13.53 2.82
C ALA A 330 -1.87 -14.26 2.38
#